data_AF-A0A7V3Y412-F1
#
_entry.id   AF-A0A7V3Y412-F1
#
_cell.length_a   1.000
_cell.length_b   1.000
_cell.length_c   1.000
_cell.angle_alpha   90.00
_cell.angle_beta   90.00
_cell.angle_gamma   90.00
#
_symmetry.space_group_name_H-M   'P 1'
#
loop_
_entity.id
_entity.type
_entity.pdbx_description
1 polymer ?
#
loop_
_entity_poly.entity_id
_entity_poly.type
_entity_poly.pdbx_seq_one_letter_code
_entity_poly.pdbx_strand_id
1 'polypeptide(L)'
;MENIFQNNIMAIAQRSESLAETISNADYTPYIEVLQAKSGDAIPIVKKESGHIAVHSKFDPVKEAQRLIDEFDGSQYDCIIVSGFGFGYHIEWLLQKIKKDATVLILEQFPWMIAAAIAHRDLQNVLKDKRVILLVNPDEEAIAIHMKGRSSYKTLFITHRGSFQIDPERYTNLQRIAKAYLSTKEVNIATLAKFEKLWTSNIARNIKEIISAPPAAAFFDKFHNIPAIIVNSGPTLTQSIPY
;
A
#
# COMPACT_ATOMS: atom_id res chain seq x y z
N MET A 1 -14.71 11.13 -23.59
CA MET A 1 -14.57 10.87 -22.14
C MET A 1 -15.04 9.45 -21.79
N GLU A 2 -16.23 9.03 -22.22
CA GLU A 2 -16.80 7.71 -21.88
C GLU A 2 -15.89 6.51 -22.22
N ASN A 3 -15.20 6.54 -23.36
CA ASN A 3 -14.24 5.49 -23.75
C ASN A 3 -13.00 5.42 -22.82
N ILE A 4 -12.46 6.56 -22.39
CA ILE A 4 -11.26 6.62 -21.52
C ILE A 4 -11.58 6.08 -20.13
N PHE A 5 -12.70 6.52 -19.54
CA PHE A 5 -13.14 6.06 -18.23
C PHE A 5 -13.33 4.54 -18.21
N GLN A 6 -14.06 4.01 -19.19
CA GLN A 6 -14.32 2.57 -19.29
C GLN A 6 -13.03 1.75 -19.44
N ASN A 7 -12.11 2.18 -20.30
CA ASN A 7 -10.81 1.49 -20.47
C ASN A 7 -10.01 1.47 -19.16
N ASN A 8 -9.97 2.59 -18.42
CA ASN A 8 -9.27 2.70 -17.15
C ASN A 8 -9.90 1.82 -16.07
N ILE A 9 -11.23 1.83 -15.94
CA ILE A 9 -11.95 0.94 -15.02
C ILE A 9 -11.69 -0.52 -15.35
N MET A 10 -11.74 -0.91 -16.62
CA MET A 10 -11.44 -2.29 -17.04
C MET A 10 -10.01 -2.70 -16.65
N ALA A 11 -9.03 -1.80 -16.78
CA ALA A 11 -7.66 -2.09 -16.37
C ALA A 11 -7.52 -2.29 -14.85
N ILE A 12 -8.30 -1.57 -14.04
CA ILE A 12 -8.35 -1.75 -12.59
C ILE A 12 -9.06 -3.07 -12.24
N ALA A 13 -10.21 -3.35 -12.86
CA ALA A 13 -11.03 -4.53 -12.61
C ALA A 13 -10.28 -5.84 -12.89
N GLN A 14 -9.37 -5.86 -13.87
CA GLN A 14 -8.49 -7.00 -14.14
C GLN A 14 -7.59 -7.39 -12.96
N ARG A 15 -7.36 -6.48 -12.00
CA ARG A 15 -6.53 -6.70 -10.82
C ARG A 15 -7.33 -6.79 -9.54
N SER A 16 -8.37 -5.97 -9.43
CA SER A 16 -9.23 -5.90 -8.26
C SER A 16 -10.60 -5.34 -8.68
N GLU A 17 -11.58 -6.23 -8.71
CA GLU A 17 -12.98 -5.89 -8.98
C GLU A 17 -13.54 -4.97 -7.89
N SER A 18 -13.23 -5.25 -6.62
CA SER A 18 -13.66 -4.41 -5.49
C SER A 18 -13.11 -2.98 -5.54
N LEU A 19 -11.85 -2.81 -5.96
CA LEU A 19 -11.28 -1.48 -6.15
C LEU A 19 -11.93 -0.75 -7.32
N ALA A 20 -12.20 -1.45 -8.43
CA ALA A 20 -12.90 -0.88 -9.57
C ALA A 20 -14.30 -0.39 -9.18
N GLU A 21 -15.07 -1.20 -8.44
CA GLU A 21 -16.39 -0.82 -7.92
C GLU A 21 -16.31 0.39 -6.99
N THR A 22 -15.36 0.39 -6.05
CA THR A 22 -15.14 1.52 -5.12
C THR A 22 -14.89 2.83 -5.88
N ILE A 23 -14.09 2.79 -6.94
CA ILE A 23 -13.76 3.97 -7.74
C ILE A 23 -14.93 4.37 -8.65
N SER A 24 -15.62 3.41 -9.28
CA SER A 24 -16.77 3.68 -10.15
C SER A 24 -17.93 4.32 -9.39
N ASN A 25 -18.13 3.96 -8.12
CA ASN A 25 -19.18 4.50 -7.26
C ASN A 25 -18.80 5.83 -6.59
N ALA A 26 -17.54 6.28 -6.71
CA ALA A 26 -17.08 7.50 -6.07
C ALA A 26 -17.41 8.73 -6.93
N ASP A 27 -18.38 9.53 -6.47
CA ASP A 27 -18.66 10.84 -7.05
C ASP A 27 -17.59 11.86 -6.64
N TYR A 28 -16.86 12.39 -7.63
CA TYR A 28 -15.83 13.40 -7.43
C TYR A 28 -16.35 14.84 -7.61
N THR A 29 -17.54 15.04 -8.16
CA THR A 29 -18.06 16.37 -8.51
C THR A 29 -18.20 17.36 -7.33
N PRO A 30 -18.51 16.92 -6.09
CA PRO A 30 -18.55 17.82 -4.95
C PRO A 30 -17.15 18.29 -4.53
N TYR A 31 -16.11 17.49 -4.81
CA TYR A 31 -14.77 17.66 -4.26
C TYR A 31 -13.78 18.26 -5.27
N ILE A 32 -13.93 17.96 -6.56
CA ILE A 32 -12.98 18.33 -7.62
C ILE A 32 -13.67 19.17 -8.69
N GLU A 33 -13.00 20.25 -9.09
CA GLU A 33 -13.14 20.86 -10.41
C GLU A 33 -11.91 20.50 -11.25
N VAL A 34 -12.10 20.14 -12.52
CA VAL A 34 -10.97 19.83 -13.43
C VAL A 34 -10.71 21.03 -14.33
N LEU A 35 -9.48 21.51 -14.31
CA LEU A 35 -9.00 22.59 -15.18
C LEU A 35 -7.93 22.09 -16.15
N GLN A 36 -7.68 22.86 -17.19
CA GLN A 36 -6.54 22.68 -18.07
C GLN A 36 -5.38 23.56 -17.59
N ALA A 37 -4.21 22.95 -17.41
CA ALA A 37 -2.96 23.68 -17.21
C ALA A 37 -2.60 24.46 -18.49
N LYS A 38 -1.68 25.43 -18.40
CA LYS A 38 -1.22 26.19 -19.58
C LYS A 38 -0.59 25.33 -20.68
N SER A 39 -0.09 24.16 -20.31
CA SER A 39 0.41 23.10 -21.19
C SER A 39 -0.69 22.36 -21.96
N GLY A 40 -1.96 22.48 -21.55
CA GLY A 40 -3.09 21.73 -22.11
C GLY A 40 -3.37 20.39 -21.42
N ASP A 41 -2.72 20.14 -20.27
CA ASP A 41 -2.90 18.96 -19.44
C ASP A 41 -4.00 19.15 -18.40
N ALA A 42 -4.83 18.13 -18.18
CA ALA A 42 -5.90 18.16 -17.17
C ALA A 42 -5.32 18.07 -15.74
N ILE A 43 -5.80 18.93 -14.83
CA ILE A 43 -5.40 18.93 -13.43
C ILE A 43 -6.63 19.06 -12.52
N PRO A 44 -6.65 18.41 -11.34
CA PRO A 44 -7.72 18.59 -10.38
C PRO A 44 -7.44 19.79 -9.47
N ILE A 45 -8.50 20.55 -9.25
CA ILE A 45 -8.62 21.60 -8.25
C ILE A 45 -9.56 21.09 -7.17
N VAL A 46 -9.02 20.84 -5.98
CA VAL A 46 -9.82 20.36 -4.84
C VAL A 46 -10.45 21.53 -4.13
N LYS A 47 -11.77 21.45 -3.93
CA LYS A 47 -12.57 22.42 -3.18
C LYS A 47 -12.44 22.14 -1.68
N LYS A 48 -12.09 23.15 -0.91
CA LYS A 48 -12.05 23.14 0.55
C LYS A 48 -12.85 24.31 1.09
N GLU A 49 -13.25 24.21 2.36
CA GLU A 49 -13.86 25.33 3.08
C GLU A 49 -12.93 26.57 3.09
N SER A 50 -11.62 26.37 3.19
CA SER A 50 -10.60 27.42 3.20
C SER A 50 -10.14 27.91 1.82
N GLY A 51 -10.71 27.38 0.73
CA GLY A 51 -10.38 27.79 -0.64
C GLY A 51 -10.18 26.62 -1.60
N HIS A 52 -9.27 26.79 -2.56
CA HIS A 52 -9.02 25.79 -3.61
C HIS A 52 -7.56 25.36 -3.62
N ILE A 53 -7.32 24.06 -3.77
CA ILE A 53 -5.97 23.50 -3.89
C ILE A 53 -5.79 22.95 -5.31
N ALA A 54 -4.82 23.51 -6.03
CA ALA A 54 -4.34 22.88 -7.25
C ALA A 54 -3.41 21.73 -6.87
N VAL A 55 -3.80 20.50 -7.21
CA VAL A 55 -3.05 19.29 -6.85
C VAL A 55 -1.82 19.10 -7.74
N HIS A 56 -1.80 19.74 -8.90
CA HIS A 56 -0.66 19.81 -9.81
C HIS A 56 -0.45 21.26 -10.26
N SER A 57 0.71 21.51 -10.86
CA SER A 57 1.12 22.78 -11.46
C SER A 57 0.08 23.25 -12.49
N LYS A 58 -0.44 24.47 -12.29
CA LYS A 58 -1.30 25.16 -13.25
C LYS A 58 -0.59 25.53 -14.56
N PHE A 59 0.73 25.39 -14.61
CA PHE A 59 1.52 25.70 -15.79
C PHE A 59 1.84 24.43 -16.58
N ASP A 60 2.45 23.45 -15.94
CA ASP A 60 2.99 22.26 -16.59
C ASP A 60 3.14 21.13 -15.55
N PRO A 61 2.14 20.24 -15.42
CA PRO A 61 2.15 19.14 -14.46
C PRO A 61 3.16 18.04 -14.84
N VAL A 62 3.47 17.89 -16.13
CA VAL A 62 4.50 16.95 -16.59
C VAL A 62 5.88 17.42 -16.13
N LYS A 63 6.23 18.70 -16.30
CA LYS A 63 7.51 19.23 -15.79
C LYS A 63 7.60 19.21 -14.27
N GLU A 64 6.50 19.40 -13.55
CA GLU A 64 6.47 19.21 -12.10
C GLU A 64 6.82 17.77 -11.72
N ALA A 65 6.17 16.80 -12.36
CA ALA A 65 6.45 15.38 -12.17
C ALA A 65 7.92 15.03 -12.46
N GLN A 66 8.48 15.55 -13.56
CA GLN A 66 9.90 15.38 -13.90
C GLN A 66 10.81 15.87 -12.77
N ARG A 67 10.60 17.12 -12.31
CA ARG A 67 11.39 17.70 -11.22
C ARG A 67 11.31 16.89 -9.94
N LEU A 68 10.11 16.43 -9.56
CA LEU A 68 9.93 15.65 -8.34
C LEU A 68 10.68 14.31 -8.38
N ILE A 69 10.65 13.62 -9.52
CA ILE A 69 11.19 12.27 -9.63
C ILE A 69 12.69 12.29 -9.96
N ASP A 70 13.16 13.24 -10.76
CA ASP A 70 14.57 13.34 -11.17
C ASP A 70 15.49 13.74 -10.00
N GLU A 71 14.94 14.09 -8.82
CA GLU A 71 15.68 14.21 -7.55
C GLU A 71 16.24 12.86 -7.05
N PHE A 72 15.75 11.73 -7.58
CA PHE A 72 16.10 10.39 -7.13
C PHE A 72 16.62 9.53 -8.28
N ASP A 73 17.60 8.68 -7.99
CA ASP A 73 17.98 7.59 -8.88
C ASP A 73 17.10 6.36 -8.62
N GLY A 74 15.97 6.30 -9.34
CA GLY A 74 15.00 5.21 -9.26
C GLY A 74 15.58 3.81 -9.53
N SER A 75 16.75 3.72 -10.17
CA SER A 75 17.42 2.45 -10.45
C SER A 75 18.03 1.79 -9.20
N GLN A 76 18.07 2.47 -8.05
CA GLN A 76 18.66 1.95 -6.82
C GLN A 76 17.67 1.23 -5.91
N TYR A 77 16.37 1.41 -6.14
CA TYR A 77 15.31 0.97 -5.22
C TYR A 77 14.56 -0.24 -5.77
N ASP A 78 14.16 -1.13 -4.87
CA ASP A 78 13.35 -2.32 -5.19
C ASP A 78 11.86 -2.06 -4.87
N CYS A 79 11.60 -1.11 -3.97
CA CYS A 79 10.27 -0.69 -3.57
C CYS A 79 10.21 0.83 -3.56
N ILE A 80 9.21 1.40 -4.23
CA ILE A 80 8.89 2.83 -4.15
C ILE A 80 7.48 2.97 -3.62
N ILE A 81 7.33 3.66 -2.50
CA ILE A 81 6.04 3.96 -1.89
C ILE A 81 5.69 5.42 -2.20
N VAL A 82 4.60 5.62 -2.94
CA VAL A 82 4.11 6.93 -3.35
C VAL A 82 2.88 7.29 -2.54
N SER A 83 2.95 8.38 -1.79
CA SER A 83 1.82 8.93 -1.04
C SER A 83 1.13 10.00 -1.88
N GLY A 84 -0.10 9.69 -2.33
CA GLY A 84 -0.89 10.51 -3.23
C GLY A 84 -0.77 10.11 -4.70
N PHE A 85 -1.92 9.83 -5.33
CA PHE A 85 -2.03 9.55 -6.76
C PHE A 85 -2.21 10.84 -7.56
N GLY A 86 -3.01 11.78 -7.08
CA GLY A 86 -3.34 13.00 -7.83
C GLY A 86 -3.96 12.63 -9.18
N PHE A 87 -3.39 13.10 -10.29
CA PHE A 87 -3.75 12.65 -11.63
C PHE A 87 -2.70 11.70 -12.23
N GLY A 88 -1.67 11.30 -11.48
CA GLY A 88 -0.73 10.24 -11.87
C GLY A 88 0.47 10.68 -12.73
N TYR A 89 0.71 11.99 -12.92
CA TYR A 89 1.84 12.49 -13.71
C TYR A 89 3.21 12.03 -13.17
N HIS A 90 3.41 12.12 -11.86
CA HIS A 90 4.65 11.67 -11.21
C HIS A 90 4.83 10.16 -11.27
N ILE A 91 3.74 9.39 -11.29
CA ILE A 91 3.77 7.93 -11.37
C ILE A 91 4.18 7.51 -12.78
N GLU A 92 3.60 8.12 -13.80
CA GLU A 92 3.93 7.85 -15.20
C GLU A 92 5.40 8.15 -15.51
N TRP A 93 5.93 9.26 -14.98
CA TRP A 93 7.36 9.57 -15.13
C TRP A 93 8.24 8.61 -14.31
N LEU A 94 7.86 8.28 -13.07
CA LEU A 94 8.57 7.33 -12.21
C LEU A 94 8.75 5.96 -12.89
N LEU A 95 7.71 5.44 -13.55
CA LEU A 95 7.75 4.13 -14.21
C LEU A 95 8.81 4.02 -15.31
N GLN A 96 9.26 5.15 -15.87
CA GLN A 96 10.31 5.22 -16.88
C GLN A 96 11.72 5.18 -16.27
N LYS A 97 11.86 5.42 -14.96
CA LYS A 97 13.14 5.66 -14.26
C LYS A 97 13.52 4.60 -13.24
N ILE A 98 12.65 3.60 -13.03
CA ILE A 98 12.85 2.54 -12.04
C ILE A 98 13.20 1.20 -12.69
N LYS A 99 13.67 0.25 -11.87
CA LYS A 99 13.95 -1.12 -12.32
C LYS A 99 12.71 -1.81 -12.91
N LYS A 100 12.95 -2.82 -13.75
CA LYS A 100 11.87 -3.62 -14.37
C LYS A 100 11.13 -4.52 -13.38
N ASP A 101 11.77 -4.86 -12.27
CA ASP A 101 11.28 -5.72 -11.20
C ASP A 101 10.97 -4.96 -9.90
N ALA A 102 11.13 -3.63 -9.89
CA ALA A 102 10.74 -2.80 -8.76
C ALA A 102 9.22 -2.85 -8.52
N THR A 103 8.81 -2.70 -7.27
CA THR A 103 7.40 -2.51 -6.88
C THR A 103 7.12 -1.03 -6.65
N VAL A 104 6.00 -0.53 -7.18
CA VAL A 104 5.49 0.81 -6.91
C VAL A 104 4.17 0.69 -6.16
N LEU A 105 4.19 0.98 -4.86
CA LEU A 105 3.00 0.99 -4.01
C LEU A 105 2.47 2.43 -3.91
N ILE A 106 1.29 2.67 -4.47
CA ILE A 106 0.63 3.97 -4.41
C ILE A 106 -0.45 3.92 -3.33
N LEU A 107 -0.38 4.88 -2.41
CA LEU A 107 -1.32 5.07 -1.32
C LEU A 107 -2.11 6.35 -1.58
N GLU A 108 -3.37 6.20 -1.99
CA GLU A 108 -4.29 7.31 -2.17
C GLU A 108 -5.30 7.33 -1.03
N GLN A 109 -5.60 8.51 -0.49
CA GLN A 109 -6.54 8.65 0.61
C GLN A 109 -8.00 8.67 0.13
N PHE A 110 -8.23 9.21 -1.06
CA PHE A 110 -9.57 9.56 -1.51
C PHE A 110 -9.94 8.82 -2.81
N PRO A 111 -10.99 7.96 -2.81
CA PRO A 111 -11.41 7.27 -4.03
C PRO A 111 -11.85 8.24 -5.12
N TRP A 112 -12.46 9.37 -4.75
CA TRP A 112 -12.86 10.42 -5.69
C TRP A 112 -11.68 11.05 -6.45
N MET A 113 -10.46 11.03 -5.89
CA MET A 113 -9.27 11.52 -6.60
C MET A 113 -8.95 10.62 -7.80
N ILE A 114 -8.99 9.30 -7.58
CA ILE A 114 -8.78 8.33 -8.65
C ILE A 114 -9.91 8.41 -9.67
N ALA A 115 -11.17 8.49 -9.22
CA ALA A 115 -12.34 8.59 -10.09
C ALA A 115 -12.23 9.78 -11.06
N ALA A 116 -11.84 10.95 -10.55
CA ALA A 116 -11.59 12.12 -11.39
C ALA A 116 -10.43 11.91 -12.37
N ALA A 117 -9.32 11.31 -11.92
CA ALA A 117 -8.14 11.09 -12.76
C ALA A 117 -8.47 10.16 -13.94
N ILE A 118 -9.14 9.04 -13.69
CA ILE A 118 -9.47 8.05 -14.73
C ILE A 118 -10.53 8.56 -15.72
N ALA A 119 -11.33 9.55 -15.34
CA ALA A 119 -12.32 10.18 -16.22
C ALA A 119 -11.69 11.17 -17.21
N HIS A 120 -10.55 11.77 -16.85
CA HIS A 120 -9.94 12.88 -17.60
C HIS A 120 -8.58 12.57 -18.21
N ARG A 121 -7.94 11.45 -17.84
CA ARG A 121 -6.66 11.02 -18.40
C ARG A 121 -6.71 9.58 -18.85
N ASP A 122 -6.03 9.28 -19.95
CA ASP A 122 -5.66 7.90 -20.27
C ASP A 122 -4.56 7.45 -19.30
N LEU A 123 -4.88 6.47 -18.46
CA LEU A 123 -3.97 5.95 -17.44
C LEU A 123 -3.62 4.48 -17.70
N GLN A 124 -3.89 3.98 -18.92
CA GLN A 124 -3.66 2.57 -19.26
C GLN A 124 -2.22 2.14 -19.00
N ASN A 125 -1.24 2.99 -19.32
CA ASN A 125 0.18 2.69 -19.09
C ASN A 125 0.49 2.48 -17.61
N VAL A 126 -0.10 3.27 -16.72
CA VAL A 126 0.09 3.16 -15.26
C VAL A 126 -0.69 1.97 -14.71
N LEU A 127 -1.98 1.88 -15.04
CA LEU A 127 -2.90 0.90 -14.47
C LEU A 127 -2.61 -0.54 -14.95
N LYS A 128 -2.04 -0.70 -16.15
CA LYS A 128 -1.64 -2.02 -16.69
C LYS A 128 -0.20 -2.40 -16.35
N ASP A 129 0.62 -1.52 -15.79
CA ASP A 129 1.99 -1.85 -15.40
C ASP A 129 2.04 -2.78 -14.19
N LYS A 130 2.62 -3.98 -14.34
CA LYS A 130 2.62 -5.04 -13.30
C LYS A 130 3.39 -4.66 -12.03
N ARG A 131 4.24 -3.62 -12.10
CA ARG A 131 4.96 -3.06 -10.96
C ARG A 131 4.07 -2.26 -10.03
N VAL A 132 2.95 -1.73 -10.54
CA VAL A 132 2.06 -0.82 -9.82
C VAL A 132 1.05 -1.58 -8.96
N ILE A 133 0.97 -1.17 -7.70
CA ILE A 133 -0.07 -1.54 -6.74
C ILE A 133 -0.74 -0.25 -6.30
N LEU A 134 -2.04 -0.10 -6.58
CA LEU A 134 -2.83 1.05 -6.14
C LEU A 134 -3.73 0.62 -4.99
N LEU A 135 -3.59 1.28 -3.84
CA LEU A 135 -4.47 1.09 -2.69
C LEU A 135 -5.13 2.41 -2.32
N VAL A 136 -6.43 2.36 -2.04
CA VAL A 136 -7.22 3.52 -1.61
C VAL A 136 -7.61 3.34 -0.15
N ASN A 137 -7.21 4.29 0.70
CA ASN A 137 -7.40 4.29 2.15
C ASN A 137 -7.07 2.93 2.82
N PRO A 138 -5.90 2.32 2.55
CA PRO A 138 -5.58 1.01 3.12
C PRO A 138 -5.25 1.08 4.60
N ASP A 139 -5.53 -0.02 5.29
CA ASP A 139 -4.95 -0.36 6.58
C ASP A 139 -3.64 -1.17 6.42
N GLU A 140 -3.05 -1.58 7.54
CA GLU A 140 -1.80 -2.35 7.54
C GLU A 140 -1.95 -3.73 6.89
N GLU A 141 -3.10 -4.39 7.08
CA GLU A 141 -3.39 -5.71 6.53
C GLU A 141 -3.47 -5.67 4.99
N ALA A 142 -4.17 -4.69 4.44
CA ALA A 142 -4.26 -4.47 3.00
C ALA A 142 -2.86 -4.26 2.38
N ILE A 143 -1.99 -3.48 3.02
CA ILE A 143 -0.60 -3.32 2.57
C ILE A 143 0.13 -4.66 2.65
N ALA A 144 -0.01 -5.39 3.75
CA ALA A 144 0.68 -6.66 3.97
C ALA A 144 0.33 -7.72 2.93
N ILE A 145 -0.95 -7.84 2.58
CA ILE A 145 -1.44 -8.77 1.55
C ILE A 145 -0.79 -8.46 0.20
N HIS A 146 -0.81 -7.19 -0.23
CA HIS A 146 -0.32 -6.80 -1.55
C HIS A 146 1.21 -6.76 -1.65
N MET A 147 1.90 -6.55 -0.53
CA MET A 147 3.36 -6.53 -0.44
C MET A 147 3.98 -7.90 -0.10
N LYS A 148 3.16 -8.93 0.09
CA LYS A 148 3.60 -10.30 0.34
C LYS A 148 4.46 -10.81 -0.83
N GLY A 149 5.63 -11.36 -0.50
CA GLY A 149 6.57 -11.92 -1.50
C GLY A 149 7.32 -10.87 -2.34
N ARG A 150 7.08 -9.57 -2.14
CA ARG A 150 7.78 -8.50 -2.86
C ARG A 150 8.99 -8.01 -2.08
N SER A 151 10.07 -7.64 -2.76
CA SER A 151 11.23 -7.04 -2.11
C SER A 151 10.88 -5.67 -1.52
N SER A 152 11.41 -5.40 -0.34
CA SER A 152 11.41 -4.06 0.27
C SER A 152 12.79 -3.73 0.83
N TYR A 153 13.85 -4.35 0.28
CA TYR A 153 15.22 -4.23 0.78
C TYR A 153 15.76 -2.79 0.68
N LYS A 154 15.64 -2.16 -0.50
CA LYS A 154 15.83 -0.72 -0.65
C LYS A 154 14.50 -0.06 -0.98
N THR A 155 13.98 0.70 -0.03
CA THR A 155 12.69 1.39 -0.16
C THR A 155 12.87 2.90 -0.26
N LEU A 156 12.20 3.53 -1.24
CA LEU A 156 12.08 4.97 -1.37
C LEU A 156 10.66 5.41 -1.02
N PHE A 157 10.52 6.50 -0.25
CA PHE A 157 9.24 7.15 0.01
C PHE A 157 9.15 8.45 -0.77
N ILE A 158 8.12 8.59 -1.59
CA ILE A 158 7.83 9.81 -2.35
C ILE A 158 6.49 10.37 -1.86
N THR A 159 6.49 11.65 -1.48
CA THR A 159 5.26 12.36 -1.12
C THR A 159 4.86 13.29 -2.26
N HIS A 160 3.71 13.06 -2.85
CA HIS A 160 3.14 13.98 -3.84
C HIS A 160 2.57 15.21 -3.13
N ARG A 161 3.28 16.35 -3.23
CA ARG A 161 2.99 17.55 -2.43
C ARG A 161 1.55 18.05 -2.60
N GLY A 162 1.04 18.11 -3.83
CA GLY A 162 -0.32 18.60 -4.06
C GLY A 162 -1.41 17.69 -3.48
N SER A 163 -1.18 16.37 -3.45
CA SER A 163 -2.07 15.44 -2.74
C SER A 163 -1.98 15.64 -1.24
N PHE A 164 -0.76 15.70 -0.69
CA PHE A 164 -0.52 15.86 0.74
C PHE A 164 -1.20 17.10 1.34
N GLN A 165 -1.23 18.21 0.60
CA GLN A 165 -1.88 19.45 1.03
C GLN A 165 -3.41 19.34 1.17
N ILE A 166 -4.04 18.34 0.54
CA ILE A 166 -5.48 18.09 0.68
C ILE A 166 -5.82 17.66 2.10
N ASP A 167 -5.02 16.80 2.70
CA ASP A 167 -5.24 16.37 4.08
C ASP A 167 -3.92 15.85 4.67
N PRO A 168 -3.08 16.75 5.21
CA PRO A 168 -1.77 16.37 5.71
C PRO A 168 -1.83 15.28 6.80
N GLU A 169 -2.86 15.32 7.65
CA GLU A 169 -3.03 14.36 8.74
C GLU A 169 -3.29 12.96 8.20
N ARG A 170 -4.28 12.82 7.31
CA ARG A 170 -4.64 11.51 6.74
C ARG A 170 -3.52 10.90 5.89
N TYR A 171 -2.85 11.71 5.05
CA TYR A 171 -1.69 11.20 4.30
C TYR A 171 -0.50 10.87 5.22
N THR A 172 -0.27 11.64 6.29
CA THR A 172 0.74 11.28 7.31
C THR A 172 0.39 9.94 7.97
N ASN A 173 -0.89 9.69 8.25
CA ASN A 173 -1.34 8.41 8.76
C ASN A 173 -1.09 7.26 7.78
N LEU A 174 -1.39 7.42 6.48
CA LEU A 174 -1.06 6.41 5.47
C LEU A 174 0.45 6.10 5.41
N GLN A 175 1.29 7.13 5.46
CA GLN A 175 2.74 6.96 5.52
C GLN A 175 3.19 6.22 6.79
N ARG A 176 2.56 6.52 7.93
CA ARG A 176 2.82 5.83 9.21
C ARG A 176 2.47 4.35 9.14
N ILE A 177 1.32 4.00 8.58
CA ILE A 177 0.88 2.61 8.38
C ILE A 177 1.90 1.87 7.49
N ALA A 178 2.29 2.46 6.36
CA ALA A 178 3.28 1.86 5.48
C ALA A 178 4.65 1.65 6.14
N LYS A 179 5.11 2.64 6.94
CA LYS A 179 6.37 2.53 7.70
C LYS A 179 6.30 1.45 8.79
N ALA A 180 5.17 1.35 9.50
CA ALA A 180 4.95 0.32 10.51
C ALA A 180 5.04 -1.09 9.89
N TYR A 181 4.35 -1.29 8.75
CA TYR A 181 4.43 -2.53 8.00
C TYR A 181 5.86 -2.89 7.60
N LEU A 182 6.62 -1.95 7.02
CA LEU A 182 8.00 -2.20 6.61
C LEU A 182 8.90 -2.56 7.79
N SER A 183 8.77 -1.86 8.92
CA SER A 183 9.50 -2.15 10.15
C SER A 183 9.23 -3.58 10.64
N THR A 184 7.95 -3.97 10.72
CA THR A 184 7.54 -5.33 11.10
C THR A 184 8.10 -6.37 10.14
N LYS A 185 8.07 -6.09 8.83
CA LYS A 185 8.61 -6.98 7.80
C LYS A 185 10.13 -7.16 7.92
N GLU A 186 10.87 -6.09 8.16
CA GLU A 186 12.32 -6.13 8.36
C GLU A 186 12.71 -6.97 9.59
N VAL A 187 12.02 -6.77 10.72
CA VAL A 187 12.21 -7.57 11.94
C VAL A 187 11.94 -9.05 11.68
N ASN A 188 10.87 -9.37 10.95
CA ASN A 188 10.54 -10.74 10.59
C ASN A 188 11.60 -11.39 9.69
N ILE A 189 12.10 -10.66 8.68
CA ILE A 189 13.18 -11.14 7.81
C ILE A 189 14.46 -11.41 8.62
N ALA A 190 14.85 -10.48 9.51
CA ALA A 190 16.02 -10.65 10.35
C ALA A 190 15.89 -11.85 11.31
N THR A 191 14.70 -12.02 11.91
CA THR A 191 14.39 -13.16 12.78
C THR A 191 14.48 -14.48 12.02
N LEU A 192 13.86 -14.56 10.83
CA LEU A 192 13.93 -15.72 9.96
C LEU A 192 15.38 -16.05 9.59
N ALA A 193 16.16 -15.06 9.13
CA ALA A 193 17.56 -15.24 8.77
C ALA A 193 18.44 -15.71 9.95
N LYS A 194 18.16 -15.24 11.17
CA LYS A 194 18.90 -15.65 12.38
C LYS A 194 18.58 -17.09 12.78
N PHE A 195 17.31 -17.49 12.68
CA PHE A 195 16.85 -18.75 13.26
C PHE A 195 16.58 -19.87 12.24
N GLU A 196 16.64 -19.60 10.93
CA GLU A 196 16.33 -20.58 9.87
C GLU A 196 17.05 -21.92 10.09
N LYS A 197 18.39 -21.91 10.27
CA LYS A 197 19.18 -23.13 10.42
C LYS A 197 18.88 -23.86 11.72
N LEU A 198 18.65 -23.11 12.80
CA LEU A 198 18.33 -23.67 14.10
C LEU A 198 16.96 -24.36 14.06
N TRP A 199 15.94 -23.69 13.51
CA TRP A 199 14.60 -24.25 13.38
C TRP A 199 14.59 -25.45 12.45
N THR A 200 15.24 -25.39 11.28
CA THR A 200 15.37 -26.55 10.39
C THR A 200 16.07 -27.72 11.07
N SER A 201 17.18 -27.48 11.78
CA SER A 201 17.90 -28.51 12.53
C SER A 201 17.03 -29.14 13.64
N ASN A 202 16.32 -28.31 14.40
CA ASN A 202 15.43 -28.79 15.46
C ASN A 202 14.26 -29.60 14.89
N ILE A 203 13.63 -29.15 13.82
CA ILE A 203 12.56 -29.90 13.14
C ILE A 203 13.10 -31.24 12.64
N ALA A 204 14.26 -31.25 11.98
CA ALA A 204 14.87 -32.47 11.46
C ALA A 204 15.23 -33.47 12.59
N ARG A 205 15.80 -32.99 13.69
CA ARG A 205 16.15 -33.84 14.85
C ARG A 205 14.93 -34.43 15.55
N ASN A 206 13.81 -33.71 15.55
CA ASN A 206 12.58 -34.14 16.21
C ASN A 206 11.56 -34.78 15.25
N ILE A 207 11.92 -35.03 13.99
CA ILE A 207 10.94 -35.45 12.97
C ILE A 207 10.19 -36.72 13.34
N LYS A 208 10.87 -37.69 13.98
CA LYS A 208 10.28 -38.95 14.45
C LYS A 208 9.18 -38.70 15.49
N GLU A 209 9.43 -37.79 16.43
CA GLU A 209 8.47 -37.45 17.48
C GLU A 209 7.29 -36.66 16.89
N ILE A 210 7.56 -35.72 15.98
CA ILE A 210 6.54 -34.90 15.30
C ILE A 210 5.55 -35.79 14.54
N ILE A 211 6.02 -36.80 13.81
CA ILE A 211 5.13 -37.69 13.04
C ILE A 211 4.36 -38.68 13.92
N SER A 212 4.88 -39.04 15.10
CA SER A 212 4.18 -39.94 16.02
C SER A 212 3.19 -39.22 16.94
N ALA A 213 3.32 -37.91 17.12
CA ALA A 213 2.45 -37.12 17.98
C ALA A 213 1.09 -36.84 17.32
N PRO A 214 -0.02 -36.83 18.08
CA PRO A 214 -1.31 -36.40 17.56
C PRO A 214 -1.25 -34.92 17.14
N PRO A 215 -1.91 -34.53 16.02
CA PRO A 215 -1.97 -33.13 15.61
C PRO A 215 -2.76 -32.29 16.61
N ALA A 216 -2.45 -31.00 16.71
CA ALA A 216 -3.14 -30.07 17.62
C ALA A 216 -4.68 -30.08 17.43
N ALA A 217 -5.14 -30.23 16.19
CA ALA A 217 -6.56 -30.32 15.86
C ALA A 217 -7.28 -31.52 16.53
N ALA A 218 -6.57 -32.58 16.91
CA ALA A 218 -7.16 -33.72 17.62
C ALA A 218 -7.70 -33.34 19.01
N PHE A 219 -7.23 -32.23 19.58
CA PHE A 219 -7.62 -31.72 20.89
C PHE A 219 -8.72 -30.66 20.84
N PHE A 220 -9.07 -30.15 19.66
CA PHE A 220 -10.17 -29.18 19.53
C PHE A 220 -11.46 -29.84 20.00
N ASP A 221 -12.27 -29.08 20.74
CA ASP A 221 -13.59 -29.51 21.21
C ASP A 221 -13.59 -30.75 22.13
N LYS A 222 -12.43 -31.17 22.67
CA LYS A 222 -12.33 -32.33 23.58
C LYS A 222 -12.58 -32.01 25.05
N PHE A 223 -12.51 -30.73 25.43
CA PHE A 223 -12.43 -30.32 26.83
C PHE A 223 -13.41 -29.19 27.20
N HIS A 224 -14.57 -29.06 26.54
CA HIS A 224 -15.49 -27.92 26.71
C HIS A 224 -15.92 -27.61 28.15
N ASN A 225 -15.92 -28.61 29.03
CA ASN A 225 -16.34 -28.47 30.43
C ASN A 225 -15.19 -28.69 31.41
N ILE A 226 -13.94 -28.60 30.95
CA ILE A 226 -12.75 -28.69 31.80
C ILE A 226 -12.10 -27.31 31.84
N PRO A 227 -11.86 -26.73 33.03
CA PRO A 227 -11.19 -25.45 33.14
C PRO A 227 -9.75 -25.54 32.62
N ALA A 228 -9.37 -24.61 31.74
CA ALA A 228 -7.98 -24.44 31.30
C ALA A 228 -7.25 -23.48 32.24
N ILE A 229 -6.12 -23.92 32.80
CA ILE A 229 -5.25 -23.09 33.63
C ILE A 229 -4.04 -22.70 32.78
N ILE A 230 -3.89 -21.41 32.50
CA ILE A 230 -2.75 -20.86 31.76
C ILE A 230 -1.78 -20.26 32.76
N VAL A 231 -0.60 -20.86 32.87
CA VAL A 231 0.45 -20.44 33.81
C VAL A 231 1.56 -19.73 33.05
N ASN A 232 1.74 -18.43 33.31
CA ASN A 232 2.80 -17.61 32.71
C ASN A 232 3.94 -17.39 33.71
N SER A 233 5.15 -17.13 33.21
CA SER A 233 6.36 -16.88 34.02
C SER A 233 6.40 -15.49 34.67
N GLY A 234 5.24 -14.90 34.98
CA GLY A 234 5.13 -13.57 35.58
C GLY A 234 5.50 -13.56 37.07
N PRO A 235 5.92 -12.41 37.62
CA PRO A 235 6.33 -12.29 39.03
C PRO A 235 5.19 -12.59 40.02
N THR A 236 3.94 -12.51 39.59
CA THR A 236 2.75 -12.81 40.39
C THR A 236 2.44 -14.30 40.49
N LEU A 237 3.12 -15.17 39.73
CA LEU A 237 2.87 -16.61 39.73
C LEU A 237 2.94 -17.23 41.13
N THR A 238 3.91 -16.81 41.94
CA THR A 238 4.09 -17.30 43.32
C THR A 238 2.86 -17.08 44.20
N GLN A 239 2.06 -16.05 43.93
CA GLN A 239 0.84 -15.74 44.68
C GLN A 239 -0.30 -16.72 44.36
N SER A 240 -0.23 -17.39 43.20
CA SER A 240 -1.25 -18.32 42.71
C SER A 240 -0.93 -19.79 43.01
N ILE A 241 0.30 -20.13 43.43
CA ILE A 241 0.74 -21.50 43.77
C ILE A 241 -0.03 -22.14 44.96
N PRO A 242 -0.45 -21.41 46.00
CA PRO A 242 -1.15 -22.02 47.14
C PRO A 242 -2.59 -22.49 46.87
N TYR A 243 -3.12 -22.24 45.67
CA TYR A 243 -4.49 -22.59 45.24
C TYR A 243 -4.45 -23.73 44.22
#